data_AF-A0A0B1RZJ8-F1
#
_entry.id   AF-A0A0B1RZJ8-F1
#
_cell.length_a   1.000
_cell.length_b   1.000
_cell.length_c   1.000
_cell.angle_alpha   90.00
_cell.angle_beta   90.00
_cell.angle_gamma   90.00
#
_symmetry.space_group_name_H-M   'P 1'
#
loop_
_entity.id
_entity.type
_entity.pdbx_description
1 polymer ?
#
loop_
_entity_poly.entity_id
_entity_poly.type
_entity_poly.pdbx_seq_one_letter_code
_entity_poly.pdbx_strand_id
1 'polypeptide(L)'
;MVLQEKSDYVLMLCNVIECDRVKCEQYWPREIGEAMVFGENNDGRIVVTSMDAHPMSDEDFFIRVSKLRLDFIENGNDATRVVSHYHWENWPDRGVPSAKLTPINLLAEVRDSNAPIIVHCSAGIGRTGTIVAISYVQEKMQNGVSHT
;
A
#
# COMPACT_ATOMS: atom_id res chain seq x y z
N MET A 1 -6.79 0.51 -11.41
CA MET A 1 -6.51 -0.77 -10.73
C MET A 1 -7.10 -0.80 -9.32
N VAL A 2 -6.68 0.06 -8.38
CA VAL A 2 -7.20 0.06 -6.98
C VAL A 2 -8.74 0.06 -6.92
N LEU A 3 -9.40 0.91 -7.73
CA LEU A 3 -10.87 0.96 -7.83
C LEU A 3 -11.47 -0.32 -8.46
N GLN A 4 -10.94 -0.74 -9.61
CA GLN A 4 -11.41 -1.90 -10.38
C GLN A 4 -11.37 -3.19 -9.55
N GLU A 5 -10.25 -3.44 -8.87
CA GLU A 5 -10.05 -4.65 -8.06
C GLU A 5 -10.64 -4.51 -6.65
N LYS A 6 -11.24 -3.36 -6.34
CA LYS A 6 -11.83 -3.05 -5.03
C LYS A 6 -10.84 -3.32 -3.90
N SER A 7 -9.57 -2.95 -4.10
CA SER A 7 -8.50 -3.16 -3.12
C SER A 7 -8.68 -2.25 -1.93
N ASP A 8 -8.61 -2.79 -0.70
CA ASP A 8 -8.67 -2.01 0.54
C ASP A 8 -7.28 -1.46 0.92
N TYR A 9 -6.22 -2.10 0.45
CA TYR A 9 -4.84 -1.86 0.89
C TYR A 9 -3.88 -1.67 -0.28
N VAL A 10 -2.94 -0.74 -0.10
CA VAL A 10 -1.76 -0.57 -0.94
C VAL A 10 -0.52 -0.62 -0.06
N LEU A 11 0.38 -1.57 -0.34
CA LEU A 11 1.70 -1.68 0.27
C LEU A 11 2.76 -1.12 -0.70
N MET A 12 3.27 0.06 -0.38
CA MET A 12 4.34 0.73 -1.10
C MET A 12 5.68 0.50 -0.39
N LEU A 13 6.59 -0.21 -1.06
CA LEU A 13 7.84 -0.70 -0.48
C LEU A 13 9.08 0.05 -0.99
N CYS A 14 8.92 1.23 -1.57
CA CYS A 14 10.02 2.09 -2.02
C CYS A 14 9.67 3.56 -1.87
N ASN A 15 10.69 4.41 -1.70
CA ASN A 15 10.48 5.85 -1.78
C ASN A 15 10.33 6.31 -3.24
N VAL A 16 9.77 7.51 -3.44
CA VAL A 16 9.69 8.18 -4.76
C VAL A 16 11.09 8.40 -5.33
N ILE A 17 12.05 8.80 -4.49
CA ILE A 17 13.45 9.01 -4.84
C ILE A 17 14.34 8.20 -3.90
N GLU A 18 15.25 7.41 -4.47
CA GLU A 18 16.27 6.66 -3.72
C GLU A 18 17.64 6.86 -4.40
N CYS A 19 18.66 7.26 -3.64
CA CYS A 19 20.01 7.55 -4.18
C CYS A 19 19.97 8.48 -5.41
N ASP A 20 19.23 9.59 -5.30
CA ASP A 20 19.05 10.61 -6.35
C ASP A 20 18.45 10.09 -7.67
N ARG A 21 17.77 8.94 -7.62
CA ARG A 21 17.06 8.36 -8.77
C ARG A 21 15.59 8.25 -8.47
N VAL A 22 14.76 8.62 -9.44
CA VAL A 22 13.32 8.39 -9.40
C VAL A 22 13.05 6.89 -9.47
N LYS A 23 12.25 6.39 -8.53
CA LYS A 23 11.90 4.98 -8.35
C LYS A 23 10.42 4.71 -8.48
N CYS A 24 9.61 5.68 -8.08
CA CYS A 24 8.15 5.66 -8.13
C CYS A 24 7.66 7.10 -8.30
N GLU A 25 6.50 7.29 -8.93
CA GLU A 25 5.85 8.60 -9.03
C GLU A 25 5.07 8.92 -7.75
N GLN A 26 4.96 10.20 -7.40
CA GLN A 26 4.13 10.64 -6.28
C GLN A 26 2.64 10.57 -6.70
N TYR A 27 1.98 9.45 -6.43
CA TYR A 27 0.58 9.22 -6.84
C TYR A 27 -0.45 9.50 -5.73
N TRP A 28 -0.01 9.96 -4.57
CA TRP A 28 -0.88 10.28 -3.43
C TRP A 28 -0.48 11.62 -2.78
N PRO A 29 -1.42 12.38 -2.22
CA PRO A 29 -1.10 13.55 -1.40
C PRO A 29 -0.42 13.12 -0.09
N ARG A 30 0.70 13.76 0.28
CA ARG A 30 1.43 13.40 1.52
C ARG A 30 0.83 14.07 2.75
N GLU A 31 0.41 15.32 2.64
CA GLU A 31 -0.13 16.08 3.76
C GLU A 31 -1.64 15.86 3.92
N ILE A 32 -2.09 15.79 5.18
CA ILE A 32 -3.51 15.61 5.50
C ILE A 32 -4.29 16.82 4.99
N GLY A 33 -5.40 16.56 4.30
CA GLY A 33 -6.25 17.57 3.68
C GLY A 33 -5.83 17.96 2.25
N GLU A 34 -4.65 17.55 1.78
CA GLU A 34 -4.28 17.74 0.38
C GLU A 34 -4.97 16.72 -0.52
N ALA A 35 -5.15 17.12 -1.78
CA ALA A 35 -5.75 16.29 -2.80
C ALA A 35 -4.94 16.32 -4.10
N MET A 36 -4.91 15.18 -4.79
CA MET A 36 -4.38 15.03 -6.14
C MET A 36 -5.50 14.61 -7.09
N VAL A 37 -5.48 15.13 -8.31
CA VAL A 37 -6.48 14.81 -9.34
C VAL A 37 -5.78 14.05 -10.47
N PHE A 38 -6.36 12.91 -10.84
CA PHE A 38 -5.93 12.08 -11.95
C PHE A 38 -7.05 11.97 -12.98
N GLY A 39 -6.69 11.88 -14.27
CA GLY A 39 -7.65 11.84 -15.38
C GLY A 39 -8.10 13.22 -15.86
N GLU A 40 -8.53 13.29 -17.12
CA GLU A 40 -9.06 14.49 -17.77
C GLU A 40 -10.54 14.29 -18.09
N ASN A 41 -11.38 15.32 -17.88
CA ASN A 41 -12.84 15.31 -18.08
C ASN A 41 -13.61 14.41 -17.10
N ASN A 42 -14.96 14.39 -17.18
CA ASN A 42 -15.80 13.62 -16.24
C ASN A 42 -15.60 12.09 -16.34
N ASP A 43 -15.08 11.59 -17.46
CA ASP A 43 -14.85 10.17 -17.66
C ASP A 43 -13.43 9.80 -17.22
N GLY A 44 -13.32 9.01 -16.15
CA GLY A 44 -12.03 8.58 -15.59
C GLY A 44 -11.35 9.55 -14.62
N ARG A 45 -12.00 10.66 -14.22
CA ARG A 45 -11.49 11.54 -13.16
C ARG A 45 -11.53 10.86 -11.80
N ILE A 46 -10.41 10.89 -11.10
CA ILE A 46 -10.25 10.39 -9.73
C ILE A 46 -9.62 11.50 -8.89
N VAL A 47 -10.25 11.85 -7.78
CA VAL A 47 -9.68 12.76 -6.78
C VAL A 47 -9.23 11.93 -5.59
N VAL A 48 -7.93 11.98 -5.29
CA VAL A 48 -7.32 11.27 -4.15
C VAL A 48 -7.04 12.30 -3.07
N THR A 49 -7.67 12.17 -1.91
CA THR A 49 -7.50 13.08 -0.76
C THR A 49 -6.89 12.34 0.42
N SER A 50 -5.86 12.92 1.05
CA SER A 50 -5.30 12.38 2.29
C SER A 50 -6.19 12.77 3.47
N MET A 51 -6.81 11.79 4.11
CA MET A 51 -7.73 12.01 5.24
C MET A 51 -7.03 11.92 6.59
N ASP A 52 -5.99 11.08 6.66
CA ASP A 52 -5.28 10.75 7.90
C ASP A 52 -3.89 10.21 7.54
N ALA A 53 -2.91 10.44 8.42
CA ALA A 53 -1.57 9.91 8.29
C ALA A 53 -0.89 9.75 9.65
N HIS A 54 -0.42 8.54 9.96
CA HIS A 54 0.24 8.22 11.21
C HIS A 54 1.28 7.09 11.02
N PRO A 55 2.26 6.93 11.93
CA PRO A 55 3.11 5.74 11.96
C PRO A 55 2.28 4.47 12.25
N MET A 56 2.71 3.31 11.75
CA MET A 56 2.02 2.03 12.00
C MET A 56 2.01 1.65 13.49
N SER A 57 3.16 1.79 14.16
CA SER A 57 3.30 1.65 15.61
C SER A 57 4.54 2.41 16.11
N ASP A 58 4.80 2.40 17.42
CA ASP A 58 6.03 2.96 17.99
C ASP A 58 7.28 2.20 17.53
N GLU A 59 7.20 0.88 17.37
CA GLU A 59 8.31 0.03 16.90
C GLU A 59 8.51 0.10 15.38
N ASP A 60 7.42 0.27 14.62
CA ASP A 60 7.42 0.31 13.16
C ASP A 60 7.11 1.73 12.62
N PHE A 61 7.62 2.76 13.31
CA PHE A 61 7.34 4.18 13.02
C PHE A 61 7.75 4.66 11.61
N PHE A 62 8.61 3.90 10.94
CA PHE A 62 9.09 4.15 9.59
C PHE A 62 8.13 3.60 8.50
N ILE A 63 7.03 2.95 8.91
CA ILE A 63 5.90 2.64 8.04
C ILE A 63 4.85 3.72 8.26
N ARG A 64 4.70 4.61 7.28
CA ARG A 64 3.64 5.61 7.28
C ARG A 64 2.36 4.96 6.77
N VAL A 65 1.32 4.99 7.59
CA VAL A 65 -0.04 4.58 7.23
C VAL A 65 -0.82 5.83 6.88
N SER A 66 -1.47 5.86 5.71
CA SER A 66 -2.30 6.98 5.28
C SER A 66 -3.66 6.48 4.81
N LYS A 67 -4.75 7.15 5.23
CA LYS A 67 -6.09 6.88 4.72
C LYS A 67 -6.35 7.78 3.53
N LEU A 68 -6.47 7.19 2.35
CA LEU A 68 -6.71 7.89 1.11
C LEU A 68 -8.18 7.74 0.72
N ARG A 69 -8.89 8.86 0.61
CA ARG A 69 -10.24 8.89 0.03
C ARG A 69 -10.13 9.10 -1.47
N LEU A 70 -10.69 8.18 -2.25
CA LEU A 70 -10.77 8.22 -3.69
C LEU A 70 -12.22 8.55 -4.07
N ASP A 71 -12.45 9.73 -4.64
CA ASP A 71 -13.73 10.13 -5.21
C ASP A 71 -13.67 10.00 -6.73
N PHE A 72 -14.66 9.31 -7.32
CA PHE A 72 -14.70 8.96 -8.74
C PHE A 72 -16.15 8.80 -9.22
N ILE A 73 -16.35 8.65 -10.53
CA ILE A 73 -17.66 8.36 -11.12
C ILE A 73 -17.76 6.87 -11.45
N GLU A 74 -18.80 6.21 -10.96
CA GLU A 74 -19.13 4.82 -11.30
C GLU A 74 -20.55 4.74 -11.88
N ASN A 75 -20.66 4.25 -13.12
CA ASN A 75 -21.94 4.15 -13.84
C ASN A 75 -22.74 5.47 -13.87
N GLY A 76 -22.03 6.60 -14.01
CA GLY A 76 -22.62 7.94 -14.04
C GLY A 76 -23.01 8.53 -12.68
N ASN A 77 -22.69 7.86 -11.57
CA ASN A 77 -22.96 8.35 -10.22
C ASN A 77 -21.66 8.63 -9.46
N ASP A 78 -21.69 9.62 -8.56
CA ASP A 78 -20.60 9.85 -7.62
C ASP A 78 -20.40 8.63 -6.72
N ALA A 79 -19.17 8.16 -6.67
CA ALA A 79 -18.73 7.04 -5.84
C ALA A 79 -17.49 7.43 -5.05
N THR A 80 -17.35 6.83 -3.87
CA THR A 80 -16.20 7.06 -2.99
C THR A 80 -15.68 5.73 -2.47
N ARG A 81 -14.36 5.60 -2.40
CA ARG A 81 -13.67 4.48 -1.77
C ARG A 81 -12.58 4.98 -0.85
N VAL A 82 -12.43 4.38 0.33
CA VAL A 82 -11.30 4.65 1.22
C VAL A 82 -10.31 3.51 1.14
N VAL A 83 -9.02 3.84 1.02
CA VAL A 83 -7.92 2.88 0.86
C VAL A 83 -6.87 3.21 1.91
N SER A 84 -6.36 2.17 2.59
CA SER A 84 -5.24 2.30 3.51
C SER A 84 -3.93 2.09 2.76
N HIS A 85 -3.11 3.13 2.72
CA HIS A 85 -1.81 3.15 2.07
C HIS A 85 -0.71 2.98 3.13
N TYR A 86 0.05 1.91 3.03
CA TYR A 86 1.20 1.61 3.89
C TYR A 86 2.48 1.87 3.11
N HIS A 87 3.22 2.90 3.50
CA HIS A 87 4.49 3.27 2.88
C HIS A 87 5.66 2.90 3.79
N TRP A 88 6.43 1.89 3.40
CA TRP A 88 7.62 1.46 4.14
C TRP A 88 8.85 2.26 3.67
N GLU A 89 9.18 3.32 4.43
CA GLU A 89 10.12 4.36 4.00
C GLU A 89 11.60 3.99 4.16
N ASN A 90 11.94 3.09 5.07
CA ASN A 90 13.33 2.74 5.37
C ASN A 90 13.81 1.40 4.77
N TRP A 91 13.07 0.80 3.82
CA TRP A 91 13.54 -0.40 3.14
C TRP A 91 14.54 -0.05 2.03
N PRO A 92 15.85 -0.33 2.20
CA PRO A 92 16.84 -0.01 1.19
C PRO A 92 16.63 -0.81 -0.10
N ASP A 93 16.89 -0.18 -1.26
CA ASP A 93 16.76 -0.82 -2.59
C ASP A 93 17.66 -2.06 -2.75
N ARG A 94 18.81 -2.05 -2.06
CA ARG A 94 19.77 -3.17 -2.01
C ARG A 94 20.07 -3.52 -0.56
N GLY A 95 19.29 -4.44 0.00
CA GLY A 95 19.48 -4.94 1.35
C GLY A 95 18.19 -5.40 2.01
N VAL A 96 18.29 -5.68 3.30
CA VAL A 96 17.15 -5.99 4.17
C VAL A 96 16.98 -4.86 5.19
N PRO A 97 15.75 -4.54 5.61
CA PRO A 97 15.55 -3.68 6.77
C PRO A 97 16.19 -4.33 8.00
N SER A 98 16.66 -3.54 8.96
CA SER A 98 17.13 -4.05 10.26
C SER A 98 16.00 -4.64 11.13
N ALA A 99 14.76 -4.54 10.66
CA ALA A 99 13.56 -4.82 11.41
C ALA A 99 13.14 -6.28 11.25
N LYS A 100 13.18 -7.04 12.35
CA LYS A 100 13.09 -8.51 12.33
C LYS A 100 11.65 -9.02 12.09
N LEU A 101 10.65 -8.37 12.67
CA LEU A 101 9.25 -8.82 12.62
C LEU A 101 8.33 -7.92 11.80
N THR A 102 8.81 -6.77 11.34
CA THR A 102 8.00 -5.80 10.60
C THR A 102 7.25 -6.37 9.40
N PRO A 103 7.84 -7.24 8.54
CA PRO A 103 7.06 -7.86 7.47
C PRO A 103 5.85 -8.66 7.99
N ILE A 104 6.02 -9.30 9.15
CA ILE A 104 4.97 -10.10 9.80
C ILE A 104 3.89 -9.20 10.36
N ASN A 105 4.28 -8.13 11.06
CA ASN A 105 3.34 -7.14 11.61
C ASN A 105 2.55 -6.45 10.49
N LEU A 106 3.23 -5.99 9.44
CA LEU A 106 2.59 -5.34 8.30
C LEU A 106 1.58 -6.27 7.61
N LEU A 107 1.94 -7.54 7.40
CA LEU A 107 1.03 -8.51 6.81
C LEU A 107 -0.15 -8.84 7.74
N ALA A 108 0.05 -8.78 9.06
CA ALA A 108 -1.04 -8.96 10.02
C ALA A 108 -2.10 -7.85 9.92
N GLU A 109 -1.72 -6.60 9.63
CA GLU A 109 -2.64 -5.47 9.48
C GLU A 109 -3.56 -5.56 8.25
N VAL A 110 -3.17 -6.34 7.23
CA VAL A 110 -3.87 -6.39 5.94
C VAL A 110 -4.50 -7.74 5.62
N ARG A 111 -4.23 -8.76 6.45
CA ARG A 111 -4.62 -10.15 6.16
C ARG A 111 -6.12 -10.43 6.12
N ASP A 112 -6.91 -9.59 6.79
CA ASP A 112 -8.36 -9.77 6.90
C ASP A 112 -9.10 -9.22 5.67
N SER A 113 -8.39 -8.64 4.70
CA SER A 113 -8.98 -8.19 3.44
C SER A 113 -9.47 -9.38 2.61
N ASN A 114 -10.71 -9.27 2.14
CA ASN A 114 -11.27 -10.21 1.15
C ASN A 114 -11.00 -9.77 -0.30
N ALA A 115 -10.35 -8.61 -0.50
CA ALA A 115 -10.00 -8.08 -1.80
C ALA A 115 -8.49 -8.19 -2.06
N PRO A 116 -8.03 -8.17 -3.33
CA PRO A 116 -6.62 -8.18 -3.64
C PRO A 116 -5.88 -6.99 -2.98
N ILE A 117 -4.80 -7.29 -2.26
CA ILE A 117 -3.88 -6.29 -1.71
C ILE A 117 -2.92 -5.86 -2.83
N ILE A 118 -2.82 -4.55 -3.08
CA ILE A 118 -1.86 -4.04 -4.06
C ILE A 118 -0.50 -3.93 -3.39
N VAL A 119 0.52 -4.59 -3.94
CA VAL A 119 1.90 -4.50 -3.43
C VAL A 119 2.80 -4.04 -4.56
N HIS A 120 3.58 -2.98 -4.33
CA HIS A 120 4.56 -2.51 -5.31
C HIS A 120 5.84 -1.98 -4.66
N CYS A 121 6.89 -1.91 -5.46
CA CYS A 121 8.12 -1.17 -5.14
C CYS A 121 8.46 -0.31 -6.36
N SER A 122 9.71 -0.29 -6.81
CA SER A 122 10.10 0.38 -8.06
C SER A 122 9.81 -0.50 -9.29
N ALA A 123 10.56 -1.60 -9.46
CA ALA A 123 10.34 -2.55 -10.56
C ALA A 123 9.22 -3.58 -10.30
N GLY A 124 8.70 -3.65 -9.06
CA GLY A 124 7.67 -4.61 -8.67
C GLY A 124 8.17 -6.06 -8.48
N ILE A 125 9.49 -6.29 -8.35
CA ILE A 125 10.08 -7.63 -8.33
C ILE A 125 10.69 -7.97 -6.96
N GLY A 126 11.73 -7.25 -6.54
CA GLY A 126 12.55 -7.63 -5.36
C GLY A 126 11.79 -7.54 -4.04
N ARG A 127 11.58 -6.31 -3.53
CA ARG A 127 10.89 -6.06 -2.25
C ARG A 127 9.45 -6.58 -2.27
N THR A 128 8.77 -6.39 -3.39
CA THR A 128 7.42 -6.93 -3.66
C THR A 128 7.38 -8.45 -3.54
N GLY A 129 8.25 -9.16 -4.25
CA GLY A 129 8.32 -10.62 -4.21
C GLY A 129 8.64 -11.15 -2.82
N THR A 130 9.51 -10.47 -2.07
CA THR A 130 9.82 -10.83 -0.68
C THR A 130 8.57 -10.76 0.21
N ILE A 131 7.81 -9.66 0.17
CA ILE A 131 6.57 -9.53 0.98
C ILE A 131 5.52 -10.57 0.58
N VAL A 132 5.32 -10.79 -0.72
CA VAL A 132 4.36 -11.78 -1.22
C VAL A 132 4.77 -13.20 -0.82
N ALA A 133 6.07 -13.54 -0.91
CA ALA A 133 6.57 -14.84 -0.51
C ALA A 133 6.39 -15.10 0.99
N ILE A 134 6.67 -14.10 1.84
CA ILE A 134 6.44 -14.20 3.29
C ILE A 134 4.95 -14.46 3.57
N SER A 135 4.06 -13.69 2.94
CA SER A 135 2.60 -13.86 3.08
C SER A 135 2.15 -15.27 2.70
N TYR A 136 2.59 -15.77 1.54
CA TYR A 136 2.27 -17.11 1.08
C TYR A 136 2.75 -18.20 2.05
N VAL A 137 3.99 -18.10 2.53
CA VAL A 137 4.54 -19.07 3.49
C VAL A 137 3.78 -19.04 4.81
N GLN A 138 3.43 -17.85 5.33
CA GLN A 138 2.63 -17.73 6.55
C GLN A 138 1.25 -18.38 6.42
N GLU A 139 0.57 -18.16 5.30
CA GLU A 139 -0.72 -18.78 5.03
C GLU A 139 -0.61 -20.31 4.98
N LYS A 140 0.40 -20.84 4.28
CA LYS A 140 0.65 -22.29 4.23
C LYS A 140 0.99 -22.88 5.60
N MET A 141 1.78 -22.18 6.41
CA MET A 141 2.12 -22.64 7.76
C MET A 141 0.88 -22.70 8.67
N GLN A 142 -0.03 -21.73 8.58
CA GLN A 142 -1.26 -21.71 9.40
C GLN A 142 -2.25 -22.79 8.96
N ASN A 143 -2.43 -22.98 7.65
CA ASN A 143 -3.33 -24.01 7.10
C ASN A 143 -2.77 -25.43 7.25
N GLY A 144 -1.44 -25.58 7.39
CA GLY A 144 -0.77 -26.86 7.62
C GLY A 144 -0.98 -27.45 9.02
N VAL A 145 -1.54 -26.70 9.97
CA VAL A 145 -1.84 -27.18 11.33
C VAL A 145 -3.23 -27.87 11.41
N SER A 146 -4.01 -27.89 10.32
CA SER A 146 -5.38 -28.44 10.31
C SER A 146 -5.49 -29.96 10.04
N HIS A 147 -4.40 -30.71 10.19
CA HIS A 147 -4.39 -32.18 10.06
C HIS A 147 -3.72 -32.85 11.26
N THR A 148 -4.34 -32.76 12.43
CA THR A 148 -4.17 -33.69 13.56
C THR A 148 -5.46 -33.83 14.32
#